data_AF-A0A7V1RBS3-F1
#
_entry.id   AF-A0A7V1RBS3-F1
#
_cell.length_a   1.000
_cell.length_b   1.000
_cell.length_c   1.000
_cell.angle_alpha   90.00
_cell.angle_beta   90.00
_cell.angle_gamma   90.00
#
_symmetry.space_group_name_H-M   'P 1'
#
loop_
_entity.id
_entity.type
_entity.pdbx_description
1 polymer ?
#
loop_
_entity_poly.entity_id
_entity_poly.type
_entity_poly.pdbx_seq_one_letter_code
_entity_poly.pdbx_strand_id
1 'polypeptide(L)'
;MGIVKTTDAHAGTPEPPPPASAAPQWTRPLLPAAAYLAVWQVAPRLRTESVGAFLFATLLSLALIIWFVAAFARTVHSPRALWLNLLASGALVVPLRVALVAGNPAARWLFESVPGLLDVVFVWFAGSLGALLSRLLKGVNLIPPVAAVLALVDIWTVLLGGPVKQIMESENPTARAVTQAMTVQLPSPKAKGAAPIPAPAIVGFADFLFVAFFVAALTRFVGRPSAYRVTLGALVGTLCAYMLLVFFTGWNLPALIPMAIVMIGVHWRQFHYDRSELFALLYAGLFIALTALAFWHFARRTAPPEPAPVPARARE
;
A
#
# COMPACT_ATOMS: atom_id res chain seq x y z
N MET A 1 -39.41 -3.04 68.20
CA MET A 1 -39.30 -3.75 66.90
C MET A 1 -39.97 -2.85 65.85
N GLY A 2 -39.19 -1.98 65.22
CA GLY A 2 -39.71 -0.96 64.28
C GLY A 2 -39.45 -1.40 62.84
N ILE A 3 -40.51 -1.50 62.05
CA ILE A 3 -40.44 -1.84 60.63
C ILE A 3 -40.00 -0.58 59.87
N VAL A 4 -38.74 -0.56 59.43
CA VAL A 4 -38.20 0.48 58.55
C VAL A 4 -38.68 0.17 57.13
N LYS A 5 -39.50 1.07 56.58
CA LYS A 5 -40.01 1.02 55.21
C LYS A 5 -38.94 1.60 54.29
N THR A 6 -38.19 0.75 53.60
CA THR A 6 -37.27 1.15 52.53
C THR A 6 -38.09 1.62 51.33
N THR A 7 -38.07 2.94 51.10
CA THR A 7 -38.66 3.56 49.91
C THR A 7 -37.66 3.44 48.77
N ASP A 8 -37.88 2.48 47.88
CA ASP A 8 -37.09 2.30 46.67
C ASP A 8 -37.36 3.47 45.71
N ALA A 9 -36.49 4.48 45.75
CA ALA A 9 -36.43 5.50 44.75
C ALA A 9 -35.92 4.87 43.44
N HIS A 10 -36.83 4.57 42.51
CA HIS A 10 -36.49 4.31 41.12
C HIS A 10 -35.83 5.55 40.52
N ALA A 11 -34.51 5.66 40.71
CA ALA A 11 -33.65 6.57 39.97
C ALA A 11 -33.77 6.19 38.50
N GLY A 12 -34.52 6.99 37.74
CA GLY A 12 -34.67 6.83 36.30
C GLY A 12 -33.28 6.73 35.68
N THR A 13 -33.01 5.62 35.01
CA THR A 13 -31.80 5.44 34.21
C THR A 13 -31.71 6.61 33.24
N PRO A 14 -30.63 7.42 33.28
CA PRO A 14 -30.48 8.55 32.39
C PRO A 14 -30.60 8.06 30.95
N GLU A 15 -31.53 8.65 30.21
CA GLU A 15 -31.77 8.35 28.80
C GLU A 15 -30.43 8.49 28.05
N PRO A 16 -29.98 7.45 27.32
CA PRO A 16 -28.70 7.53 26.64
C PRO A 16 -28.75 8.72 25.67
N PRO A 17 -27.72 9.58 25.67
CA PRO A 17 -27.73 10.76 24.82
C PRO A 17 -27.98 10.35 23.37
N PRO A 18 -28.81 11.11 22.63
CA PRO A 18 -29.11 10.79 21.25
C PRO A 18 -27.80 10.64 20.48
N PRO A 19 -27.67 9.62 19.61
CA PRO A 19 -26.45 9.40 18.86
C PRO A 19 -26.16 10.67 18.07
N ALA A 20 -25.08 11.36 18.44
CA ALA A 20 -24.62 12.55 17.73
C ALA A 20 -24.60 12.22 16.24
N SER A 21 -25.23 13.05 15.42
CA SER A 21 -25.40 12.86 13.98
C SER A 21 -24.04 12.70 13.31
N ALA A 22 -23.57 11.46 13.26
CA ALA A 22 -22.26 11.14 12.74
C ALA A 22 -22.32 11.39 11.24
N ALA A 23 -21.64 12.45 10.79
CA ALA A 23 -21.49 12.75 9.37
C ALA A 23 -21.17 11.46 8.59
N PRO A 24 -21.72 11.30 7.37
CA PRO A 24 -21.63 10.04 6.65
C PRO A 24 -20.17 9.61 6.51
N GLN A 25 -19.80 8.47 7.11
CA GLN A 25 -18.40 8.07 7.23
C GLN A 25 -17.71 7.81 5.88
N TRP A 26 -18.50 7.63 4.80
CA TRP A 26 -18.02 7.39 3.43
C TRP A 26 -17.30 8.59 2.80
N THR A 27 -17.46 9.81 3.34
CA THR A 27 -16.79 11.00 2.82
C THR A 27 -15.32 11.10 3.25
N ARG A 28 -14.91 10.37 4.30
CA ARG A 28 -13.55 10.43 4.86
C ARG A 28 -12.43 10.11 3.86
N PRO A 29 -12.52 9.06 3.01
CA PRO A 29 -11.51 8.83 1.98
C PRO A 29 -11.55 9.87 0.84
N LEU A 30 -12.67 10.57 0.63
CA LEU A 30 -12.76 11.56 -0.46
C LEU A 30 -11.85 12.76 -0.22
N LEU A 31 -11.66 13.16 1.04
CA LEU A 31 -10.78 14.28 1.40
C LEU A 31 -9.32 14.07 0.96
N PRO A 32 -8.61 13.00 1.38
CA PRO A 32 -7.24 12.75 0.93
C PRO A 32 -7.16 12.45 -0.58
N ALA A 33 -8.19 11.84 -1.18
CA ALA A 33 -8.24 11.65 -2.63
C ALA A 33 -8.31 12.98 -3.38
N ALA A 34 -9.21 13.89 -2.98
CA ALA A 34 -9.33 15.22 -3.57
C ALA A 34 -8.07 16.04 -3.37
N ALA A 35 -7.46 15.99 -2.17
CA ALA A 35 -6.18 16.64 -1.90
C ALA A 35 -5.05 16.06 -2.78
N TYR A 36 -4.98 14.74 -2.96
CA TYR A 36 -4.00 14.10 -3.84
C TYR A 36 -4.16 14.55 -5.30
N LEU A 37 -5.40 14.61 -5.80
CA LEU A 37 -5.70 15.12 -7.13
C LEU A 37 -5.34 16.60 -7.26
N ALA A 38 -5.57 17.41 -6.23
CA ALA A 38 -5.14 18.81 -6.22
C ALA A 38 -3.61 18.94 -6.32
N VAL A 39 -2.85 18.10 -5.61
CA VAL A 39 -1.38 18.07 -5.75
C VAL A 39 -0.97 17.70 -7.17
N TRP A 40 -1.67 16.76 -7.83
CA TRP A 40 -1.46 16.43 -9.24
C TRP A 40 -1.74 17.58 -10.21
N GLN A 41 -2.66 18.49 -9.88
CA GLN A 41 -2.90 19.68 -10.70
C GLN A 41 -1.80 20.74 -10.53
N VAL A 42 -1.18 20.81 -9.35
CA VAL A 42 -0.19 21.84 -9.02
C VAL A 42 1.23 21.39 -9.32
N ALA A 43 1.66 20.24 -8.79
CA ALA A 43 3.07 19.83 -8.79
C ALA A 43 3.68 19.74 -10.21
N PRO A 44 3.07 19.08 -11.21
CA PRO A 44 3.64 19.01 -12.57
C PRO A 44 3.70 20.36 -13.30
N ARG A 45 2.97 21.38 -12.82
CA ARG A 45 2.98 22.74 -13.37
C ARG A 45 4.09 23.59 -12.76
N LEU A 46 4.58 23.23 -11.58
CA LEU A 46 5.74 23.87 -10.97
C LEU A 46 6.99 23.49 -11.76
N ARG A 47 7.66 24.51 -12.30
CA ARG A 47 9.01 24.38 -12.88
C ARG A 47 10.00 24.85 -11.85
N THR A 48 10.78 23.94 -11.28
CA THR A 48 11.70 24.25 -10.19
C THR A 48 12.98 23.43 -10.32
N GLU A 49 14.09 24.01 -9.88
CA GLU A 49 15.37 23.35 -9.70
C GLU A 49 15.57 22.94 -8.22
N SER A 50 14.65 23.31 -7.34
CA SER A 50 14.73 23.01 -5.91
C SER A 50 14.42 21.54 -5.64
N VAL A 51 15.44 20.79 -5.20
CA VAL A 51 15.31 19.44 -4.66
C VAL A 51 14.30 19.39 -3.52
N GLY A 52 14.25 20.42 -2.68
CA GLY A 52 13.30 20.51 -1.57
C GLY A 52 11.84 20.54 -2.03
N ALA A 53 11.54 21.26 -3.12
CA ALA A 53 10.19 21.30 -3.68
C ALA A 53 9.77 19.94 -4.28
N PHE A 54 10.70 19.24 -4.94
CA PHE A 54 10.49 17.88 -5.43
C PHE A 54 10.19 16.92 -4.28
N LEU A 55 11.06 16.88 -3.27
CA LEU A 55 10.90 16.03 -2.09
C LEU A 55 9.58 16.32 -1.37
N PHE A 56 9.24 17.60 -1.16
CA PHE A 56 7.99 17.98 -0.52
C PHE A 56 6.77 17.46 -1.28
N ALA A 57 6.71 17.66 -2.60
CA ALA A 57 5.60 17.16 -3.42
C ALA A 57 5.49 15.64 -3.37
N THR A 58 6.61 14.92 -3.51
CA THR A 58 6.64 13.46 -3.44
C THR A 58 6.19 12.94 -2.06
N LEU A 59 6.72 13.49 -0.96
CA LEU A 59 6.38 13.07 0.39
C LEU A 59 4.93 13.40 0.75
N LEU A 60 4.44 14.58 0.35
CA LEU A 60 3.06 14.98 0.54
C LEU A 60 2.11 14.04 -0.21
N SER A 61 2.41 13.73 -1.47
CA SER A 61 1.62 12.81 -2.27
C SER A 61 1.63 11.39 -1.70
N LEU A 62 2.78 10.90 -1.25
CA LEU A 62 2.89 9.61 -0.56
C LEU A 62 2.01 9.57 0.70
N ALA A 63 2.10 10.61 1.54
CA ALA A 63 1.28 10.71 2.75
C ALA A 63 -0.22 10.74 2.44
N LEU A 64 -0.63 11.51 1.43
CA LEU A 64 -2.04 11.62 1.01
C LEU A 64 -2.59 10.32 0.47
N ILE A 65 -1.83 9.60 -0.36
CA ILE A 65 -2.29 8.34 -0.94
C ILE A 65 -2.35 7.20 0.09
N ILE A 66 -1.40 7.16 1.04
CA ILE A 66 -1.45 6.26 2.20
C ILE A 66 -2.66 6.59 3.07
N TRP A 67 -2.91 7.87 3.33
CA TRP A 67 -4.07 8.29 4.10
C TRP A 67 -5.37 7.91 3.40
N PHE A 68 -5.46 8.10 2.07
CA PHE A 68 -6.60 7.68 1.28
C PHE A 68 -6.91 6.19 1.45
N VAL A 69 -5.93 5.32 1.21
CA VAL A 69 -6.15 3.87 1.28
C VAL A 69 -6.47 3.41 2.71
N ALA A 70 -5.81 3.99 3.72
CA ALA A 70 -6.08 3.68 5.12
C ALA A 70 -7.47 4.18 5.57
N ALA A 71 -7.90 5.37 5.11
CA ALA A 71 -9.23 5.89 5.37
C ALA A 71 -10.29 5.01 4.71
N PHE A 72 -10.08 4.61 3.45
CA PHE A 72 -10.97 3.70 2.73
C PHE A 72 -11.14 2.37 3.47
N ALA A 73 -10.03 1.68 3.78
CA ALA A 73 -10.01 0.40 4.47
C ALA A 73 -10.66 0.46 5.87
N ARG A 74 -10.60 1.63 6.53
CA ARG A 74 -11.29 1.90 7.79
C ARG A 74 -12.77 2.21 7.63
N THR A 75 -13.24 2.68 6.48
CA THR A 75 -14.65 3.07 6.31
C THR A 75 -15.52 1.94 5.75
N VAL A 76 -14.95 1.10 4.89
CA VAL A 76 -15.70 0.04 4.20
C VAL A 76 -15.37 -1.31 4.83
N HIS A 77 -16.28 -1.81 5.68
CA HIS A 77 -16.08 -3.08 6.40
C HIS A 77 -17.02 -4.21 5.96
N SER A 78 -18.15 -3.88 5.34
CA SER A 78 -19.12 -4.88 4.90
C SER A 78 -18.54 -5.70 3.75
N PRO A 79 -18.57 -7.06 3.81
CA PRO A 79 -18.07 -7.90 2.73
C PRO A 79 -18.73 -7.59 1.38
N ARG A 80 -20.05 -7.34 1.40
CA ARG A 80 -20.80 -6.98 0.19
C ARG A 80 -20.30 -5.66 -0.38
N ALA A 81 -20.09 -4.65 0.47
CA ALA A 81 -19.57 -3.36 0.04
C ALA A 81 -18.15 -3.50 -0.53
N LEU A 82 -17.28 -4.30 0.10
CA LEU A 82 -15.93 -4.56 -0.41
C LEU A 82 -15.93 -5.22 -1.78
N TRP A 83 -16.79 -6.23 -1.99
CA TRP A 83 -16.95 -6.86 -3.32
C TRP A 83 -17.47 -5.87 -4.36
N LEU A 84 -18.49 -5.07 -4.02
CA LEU A 84 -19.01 -4.05 -4.94
C LEU A 84 -17.95 -3.01 -5.29
N ASN A 85 -17.17 -2.54 -4.31
CA ASN A 85 -16.07 -1.61 -4.54
C ASN A 85 -14.95 -2.24 -5.38
N LEU A 86 -14.60 -3.52 -5.14
CA LEU A 86 -13.61 -4.25 -5.92
C LEU A 86 -14.05 -4.41 -7.37
N LEU A 87 -15.31 -4.79 -7.60
CA LEU A 87 -15.86 -4.95 -8.94
C LEU A 87 -15.96 -3.60 -9.66
N ALA A 88 -16.44 -2.55 -8.98
CA ALA A 88 -16.55 -1.22 -9.57
C ALA A 88 -15.19 -0.62 -9.92
N SER A 89 -14.24 -0.66 -8.99
CA SER A 89 -12.88 -0.16 -9.22
C SER A 89 -12.12 -1.00 -10.24
N GLY A 90 -12.29 -2.33 -10.22
CA GLY A 90 -11.71 -3.25 -11.20
C GLY A 90 -12.24 -3.02 -12.62
N ALA A 91 -13.56 -2.88 -12.76
CA ALA A 91 -14.22 -2.57 -14.02
C ALA A 91 -13.83 -1.20 -14.58
N LEU A 92 -13.37 -0.27 -13.75
CA LEU A 92 -12.85 1.02 -14.20
C LEU A 92 -11.36 0.94 -14.55
N VAL A 93 -10.53 0.37 -13.67
CA VAL A 93 -9.07 0.48 -13.78
C VAL A 93 -8.46 -0.49 -14.79
N VAL A 94 -8.98 -1.72 -14.87
CA VAL A 94 -8.45 -2.76 -15.76
C VAL A 94 -8.60 -2.35 -17.23
N PRO A 95 -9.82 -2.03 -17.74
CA PRO A 95 -9.94 -1.65 -19.15
C PRO A 95 -9.21 -0.34 -19.45
N LEU A 96 -9.15 0.60 -18.52
CA LEU A 96 -8.46 1.87 -18.74
C LEU A 96 -6.94 1.68 -18.83
N ARG A 97 -6.34 0.84 -17.95
CA ARG A 97 -4.91 0.47 -18.04
C ARG A 97 -4.61 -0.31 -19.32
N VAL A 98 -5.46 -1.27 -19.70
CA VAL A 98 -5.31 -2.03 -20.95
C VAL A 98 -5.39 -1.10 -22.16
N ALA A 99 -6.35 -0.18 -22.19
CA ALA A 99 -6.51 0.79 -23.26
C ALA A 99 -5.31 1.76 -23.36
N LEU A 100 -4.74 2.18 -22.22
CA LEU A 100 -3.52 3.00 -22.20
C LEU A 100 -2.32 2.24 -22.78
N VAL A 101 -2.12 0.98 -22.38
CA VAL A 101 -1.05 0.11 -22.90
C VAL A 101 -1.23 -0.14 -24.40
N ALA A 102 -2.48 -0.33 -24.85
CA ALA A 102 -2.81 -0.49 -26.27
C ALA A 102 -2.72 0.83 -27.08
N GLY A 103 -2.39 1.95 -26.44
CA GLY A 103 -2.23 3.25 -27.11
C GLY A 103 -3.54 3.92 -27.53
N ASN A 104 -4.67 3.57 -26.90
CA ASN A 104 -5.97 4.15 -27.22
C ASN A 104 -5.99 5.67 -26.94
N PRO A 105 -6.40 6.52 -27.91
CA PRO A 105 -6.34 7.96 -27.77
C PRO A 105 -7.32 8.52 -26.72
N ALA A 106 -8.51 7.92 -26.56
CA ALA A 106 -9.48 8.35 -25.57
C ALA A 106 -9.00 8.08 -24.13
N ALA A 107 -8.36 6.92 -23.92
CA ALA A 107 -7.75 6.58 -22.64
C ALA A 107 -6.60 7.54 -22.29
N ARG A 108 -5.76 7.88 -23.27
CA ARG A 108 -4.70 8.89 -23.11
C ARG A 108 -5.27 10.27 -22.79
N TRP A 109 -6.29 10.71 -23.53
CA TRP A 109 -6.95 11.99 -23.29
C TRP A 109 -7.53 12.07 -21.87
N LEU A 110 -8.17 11.01 -21.38
CA LEU A 110 -8.70 10.97 -20.01
C LEU A 110 -7.58 11.07 -18.97
N PHE A 111 -6.49 10.32 -19.18
CA PHE A 111 -5.31 10.34 -18.32
C PHE A 111 -4.65 11.73 -18.25
N GLU A 112 -4.57 12.43 -19.39
CA GLU A 112 -4.02 13.78 -19.50
C GLU A 112 -4.96 14.86 -18.95
N SER A 113 -6.28 14.67 -19.08
CA SER A 113 -7.29 15.64 -18.65
C SER A 113 -7.45 15.69 -17.13
N VAL A 114 -7.37 14.53 -16.47
CA VAL A 114 -7.47 14.42 -15.01
C VAL A 114 -6.28 13.62 -14.47
N PRO A 115 -5.08 14.23 -14.42
CA PRO A 115 -3.89 13.56 -13.91
C PRO A 115 -4.10 13.10 -12.46
N GLY A 116 -3.63 11.89 -12.17
CA GLY A 116 -3.79 11.23 -10.87
C GLY A 116 -5.12 10.49 -10.66
N LEU A 117 -6.13 10.67 -11.53
CA LEU A 117 -7.42 9.96 -11.39
C LEU A 117 -7.23 8.44 -11.50
N LEU A 118 -6.48 8.00 -12.50
CA LEU A 118 -6.15 6.58 -12.70
C LEU A 118 -5.47 6.00 -11.46
N ASP A 119 -4.57 6.75 -10.84
CA ASP A 119 -3.84 6.30 -9.64
C ASP A 119 -4.79 6.15 -8.46
N VAL A 120 -5.68 7.12 -8.22
CA VAL A 120 -6.67 7.03 -7.14
C VAL A 120 -7.58 5.82 -7.33
N VAL A 121 -8.05 5.55 -8.55
CA VAL A 121 -8.88 4.37 -8.85
C VAL A 121 -8.08 3.09 -8.67
N PHE A 122 -6.81 3.07 -9.08
CA PHE A 122 -5.93 1.93 -8.91
C PHE A 122 -5.64 1.62 -7.43
N VAL A 123 -5.40 2.65 -6.63
CA VAL A 123 -5.25 2.52 -5.17
C VAL A 123 -6.58 2.13 -4.51
N TRP A 124 -7.71 2.59 -5.03
CA TRP A 124 -9.03 2.14 -4.57
C TRP A 124 -9.26 0.64 -4.84
N PHE A 125 -8.84 0.16 -6.01
CA PHE A 125 -8.86 -1.25 -6.34
C PHE A 125 -7.95 -2.07 -5.42
N ALA A 126 -6.69 -1.63 -5.24
CA ALA A 126 -5.76 -2.24 -4.29
C ALA A 126 -6.32 -2.25 -2.86
N GLY A 127 -6.94 -1.14 -2.45
CA GLY A 127 -7.55 -0.96 -1.15
C GLY A 127 -8.71 -1.93 -0.91
N SER A 128 -9.56 -2.12 -1.91
CA SER A 128 -10.69 -3.05 -1.85
C SER A 128 -10.22 -4.49 -1.74
N LEU A 129 -9.22 -4.87 -2.54
CA LEU A 129 -8.64 -6.21 -2.51
C LEU A 129 -7.93 -6.49 -1.18
N GLY A 130 -7.08 -5.57 -0.70
CA GLY A 130 -6.39 -5.70 0.57
C GLY A 130 -7.35 -5.80 1.76
N ALA A 131 -8.37 -4.94 1.81
CA ALA A 131 -9.40 -5.01 2.85
C ALA A 131 -10.20 -6.32 2.80
N LEU A 132 -10.47 -6.87 1.62
CA LEU A 132 -11.11 -8.18 1.47
C LEU A 132 -10.21 -9.32 1.97
N LEU A 133 -8.93 -9.31 1.58
CA LEU A 133 -7.93 -10.29 2.03
C LEU A 133 -7.75 -10.26 3.56
N SER A 134 -7.88 -9.09 4.20
CA SER A 134 -7.79 -8.97 5.66
C SER A 134 -8.79 -9.86 6.39
N ARG A 135 -9.90 -10.24 5.74
CA ARG A 135 -10.94 -11.12 6.30
C ARG A 135 -10.51 -12.58 6.39
N LEU A 136 -9.49 -13.00 5.64
CA LEU A 136 -8.90 -14.34 5.73
C LEU A 136 -8.19 -14.54 7.08
N LEU A 137 -7.76 -13.47 7.73
CA LEU A 137 -7.21 -13.55 9.08
C LEU A 137 -8.30 -13.97 10.07
N LYS A 138 -8.01 -14.97 10.90
CA LYS A 138 -8.94 -15.44 11.93
C LYS A 138 -8.75 -14.75 13.29
N GLY A 139 -7.59 -14.14 13.53
CA GLY A 139 -7.28 -13.45 14.79
C GLY A 139 -6.14 -12.44 14.68
N VAL A 140 -5.98 -11.62 15.71
CA VAL A 140 -4.96 -10.57 15.80
C VAL A 140 -3.54 -11.14 15.82
N ASN A 141 -3.34 -12.30 16.44
CA ASN A 141 -2.05 -12.99 16.53
C ASN A 141 -1.52 -13.45 15.16
N LEU A 142 -2.38 -13.53 14.13
CA LEU A 142 -1.96 -13.85 12.76
C LEU A 142 -1.42 -12.63 11.99
N ILE A 143 -1.54 -11.41 12.52
CA ILE A 143 -1.04 -10.21 11.84
C ILE A 143 0.50 -10.21 11.74
N PRO A 144 1.28 -10.38 12.83
CA PRO A 144 2.74 -10.39 12.76
C PRO A 144 3.35 -11.45 11.84
N PRO A 145 2.93 -12.74 11.85
CA PRO A 145 3.52 -13.71 10.94
C PRO A 145 3.21 -13.44 9.49
N VAL A 146 1.98 -13.01 9.20
CA VAL A 146 1.62 -12.62 7.84
C VAL A 146 2.43 -11.40 7.42
N ALA A 147 2.65 -10.41 8.30
CA ALA A 147 3.54 -9.27 8.01
C ALA A 147 4.99 -9.70 7.73
N ALA A 148 5.54 -10.61 8.52
CA ALA A 148 6.89 -11.14 8.31
C ALA A 148 7.01 -11.89 6.97
N VAL A 149 6.04 -12.74 6.64
CA VAL A 149 6.00 -13.48 5.38
C VAL A 149 5.90 -12.54 4.18
N LEU A 150 5.02 -11.54 4.24
CA LEU A 150 4.85 -10.58 3.16
C LEU A 150 6.10 -9.72 2.95
N ALA A 151 6.76 -9.30 4.03
CA ALA A 151 8.05 -8.61 3.96
C ALA A 151 9.14 -9.50 3.34
N LEU A 152 9.15 -10.80 3.66
CA LEU A 152 10.10 -11.75 3.07
C LEU A 152 9.84 -11.96 1.57
N VAL A 153 8.58 -12.07 1.17
CA VAL A 153 8.20 -12.13 -0.26
C VAL A 153 8.66 -10.88 -0.99
N ASP A 154 8.51 -9.70 -0.39
CA ASP A 154 8.96 -8.43 -0.98
C ASP A 154 10.47 -8.34 -1.14
N ILE A 155 11.23 -8.75 -0.11
CA ILE A 155 12.69 -8.87 -0.18
C ILE A 155 13.08 -9.77 -1.36
N TRP A 156 12.40 -10.90 -1.50
CA TRP A 156 12.70 -11.85 -2.54
C TRP A 156 12.37 -11.31 -3.94
N THR A 157 11.22 -10.65 -4.11
CA THR A 157 10.81 -10.08 -5.41
C THR A 157 11.68 -8.90 -5.83
N VAL A 158 12.09 -8.05 -4.88
CA VAL A 158 12.84 -6.82 -5.16
C VAL A 158 14.36 -7.05 -5.22
N LEU A 159 14.95 -7.73 -4.24
CA LEU A 159 16.41 -7.79 -4.08
C LEU A 159 17.05 -9.02 -4.74
N LEU A 160 16.37 -10.17 -4.79
CA LEU A 160 16.98 -11.45 -5.17
C LEU A 160 16.84 -11.82 -6.66
N GLY A 161 16.46 -10.87 -7.52
CA GLY A 161 16.27 -11.17 -8.94
C GLY A 161 14.99 -11.95 -9.22
N GLY A 162 13.95 -11.74 -8.40
CA GLY A 162 12.65 -12.34 -8.61
C GLY A 162 12.02 -11.94 -9.96
N PRO A 163 10.85 -12.52 -10.30
CA PRO A 163 10.20 -12.33 -11.59
C PRO A 163 10.07 -10.86 -12.01
N VAL A 164 9.85 -9.95 -11.05
CA VAL A 164 9.73 -8.51 -11.32
C VAL A 164 11.04 -7.92 -11.85
N LYS A 165 12.18 -8.22 -11.22
CA LYS A 165 13.48 -7.74 -11.70
C LYS A 165 13.84 -8.34 -13.06
N GLN A 166 13.61 -9.65 -13.25
CA GLN A 166 13.80 -10.31 -14.55
C GLN A 166 12.91 -9.72 -15.64
N ILE A 167 11.66 -9.38 -15.31
CA ILE A 167 10.73 -8.73 -16.23
C ILE A 167 11.19 -7.31 -16.56
N MET A 168 11.64 -6.54 -15.58
CA MET A 168 12.16 -5.18 -15.79
C MET A 168 13.42 -5.18 -16.66
N GLU A 169 14.30 -6.16 -16.45
CA GLU A 169 15.53 -6.35 -17.23
C GLU A 169 15.26 -7.01 -18.59
N SER A 170 14.15 -7.72 -18.76
CA SER A 170 13.79 -8.36 -20.02
C SER A 170 13.59 -7.35 -21.15
N GLU A 171 13.97 -7.74 -22.36
CA GLU A 171 13.69 -6.96 -23.58
C GLU A 171 12.22 -7.05 -24.02
N ASN A 172 11.40 -7.86 -23.34
CA ASN A 172 10.01 -8.08 -23.72
C ASN A 172 9.15 -6.82 -23.39
N PRO A 173 8.61 -6.13 -24.41
CA PRO A 173 7.84 -4.90 -24.21
C PRO A 173 6.56 -5.14 -23.40
N THR A 174 5.94 -6.31 -23.54
CA THR A 174 4.73 -6.69 -22.80
C THR A 174 5.01 -6.80 -21.30
N ALA A 175 6.15 -7.38 -20.94
CA ALA A 175 6.52 -7.58 -19.54
C ALA A 175 6.80 -6.24 -18.84
N ARG A 176 7.48 -5.31 -19.54
CA ARG A 176 7.66 -3.92 -19.08
C ARG A 176 6.34 -3.19 -18.93
N ALA A 177 5.42 -3.32 -19.90
CA ALA A 177 4.10 -2.71 -19.84
C ALA A 177 3.27 -3.19 -18.64
N VAL A 178 3.32 -4.48 -18.32
CA VAL A 178 2.67 -5.04 -17.13
C VAL A 178 3.25 -4.46 -15.85
N THR A 179 4.58 -4.36 -15.75
CA THR A 179 5.22 -3.80 -14.56
C THR A 179 4.88 -2.33 -14.37
N GLN A 180 4.90 -1.54 -15.46
CA GLN A 180 4.45 -0.14 -15.43
C GLN A 180 2.97 -0.01 -15.06
N ALA A 181 2.12 -0.92 -15.55
CA ALA A 181 0.70 -0.96 -15.21
C ALA A 181 0.44 -1.28 -13.72
N MET A 182 1.36 -1.97 -13.05
CA MET A 182 1.26 -2.35 -11.64
C MET A 182 1.87 -1.32 -10.67
N THR A 183 2.15 -0.11 -11.15
CA THR A 183 2.73 0.96 -10.36
C THR A 183 1.96 2.27 -10.45
N VAL A 184 2.13 3.07 -9.40
CA VAL A 184 1.65 4.46 -9.31
C VAL A 184 2.85 5.37 -9.37
N GLN A 185 2.79 6.36 -10.25
CA GLN A 185 3.80 7.43 -10.29
C GLN A 185 3.35 8.53 -9.34
N LEU A 186 4.24 9.00 -8.48
CA LEU A 186 3.95 10.16 -7.64
C LEU A 186 4.15 11.44 -8.44
N PRO A 187 3.28 12.45 -8.25
CA PRO A 187 3.42 13.71 -8.95
C PRO A 187 4.71 14.39 -8.52
N SER A 188 5.46 14.87 -9.51
CA SER A 188 6.72 15.56 -9.32
C SER A 188 6.77 16.84 -10.14
N PRO A 189 7.42 17.90 -9.63
CA PRO A 189 7.73 19.09 -10.41
C PRO A 189 8.55 18.77 -11.66
N LYS A 190 8.34 19.53 -12.73
CA LYS A 190 9.15 19.40 -13.95
C LYS A 190 10.49 20.09 -13.74
N ALA A 191 11.57 19.39 -14.07
CA ALA A 191 12.91 19.96 -14.09
C ALA A 191 12.96 21.15 -15.05
N LYS A 192 13.54 22.26 -14.58
CA LYS A 192 13.91 23.40 -15.42
C LYS A 192 15.41 23.28 -15.72
N GLY A 193 15.78 23.33 -17.00
CA GLY A 193 17.20 23.28 -17.42
C GLY A 193 17.81 21.88 -17.49
N ALA A 194 19.15 21.82 -17.50
CA ALA A 194 19.94 20.60 -17.70
C ALA A 194 20.28 19.86 -16.39
N ALA A 195 19.75 20.31 -15.24
CA ALA A 195 20.00 19.65 -13.97
C ALA A 195 19.34 18.26 -13.95
N PRO A 196 20.08 17.18 -13.65
CA PRO A 196 19.52 15.83 -13.58
C PRO A 196 18.65 15.70 -12.33
N ILE A 197 17.36 16.03 -12.46
CA ILE A 197 16.37 15.69 -11.43
C ILE A 197 16.06 14.20 -11.56
N PRO A 198 16.10 13.43 -10.45
CA PRO A 198 15.79 12.01 -10.47
C PRO A 198 14.36 11.74 -10.96
N ALA A 199 14.17 10.54 -11.51
CA ALA A 199 12.87 10.10 -12.01
C ALA A 199 11.78 10.20 -10.93
N PRO A 200 10.50 10.37 -11.32
CA PRO A 200 9.39 10.37 -10.38
C PRO A 200 9.43 9.13 -9.50
N ALA A 201 9.18 9.29 -8.21
CA ALA A 201 9.09 8.14 -7.30
C ALA A 201 7.93 7.24 -7.74
N ILE A 202 8.19 5.93 -7.78
CA ILE A 202 7.24 4.91 -8.20
C ILE A 202 6.89 4.07 -6.97
N VAL A 203 5.60 3.88 -6.72
CA VAL A 203 5.09 3.05 -5.62
C VAL A 203 4.35 1.86 -6.20
N GLY A 204 4.59 0.67 -5.65
CA GLY A 204 4.02 -0.57 -6.16
C GLY A 204 2.56 -0.74 -5.76
N PHE A 205 1.79 -1.46 -6.57
CA PHE A 205 0.44 -1.91 -6.21
C PHE A 205 0.39 -2.63 -4.86
N ALA A 206 1.40 -3.47 -4.61
CA ALA A 206 1.55 -4.26 -3.40
C ALA A 206 1.52 -3.39 -2.14
N ASP A 207 2.21 -2.25 -2.15
CA ASP A 207 2.29 -1.35 -0.99
C ASP A 207 0.89 -0.91 -0.54
N PHE A 208 0.06 -0.46 -1.48
CA PHE A 208 -1.31 -0.03 -1.19
C PHE A 208 -2.20 -1.19 -0.73
N LEU A 209 -2.08 -2.35 -1.37
CA LEU A 209 -2.80 -3.56 -0.99
C LEU A 209 -2.47 -3.93 0.46
N PHE A 210 -1.20 -3.88 0.86
CA PHE A 210 -0.79 -4.25 2.20
C PHE A 210 -1.15 -3.20 3.26
N VAL A 211 -1.02 -1.91 2.96
CA VAL A 211 -1.55 -0.86 3.86
C VAL A 211 -3.04 -1.09 4.11
N ALA A 212 -3.83 -1.35 3.07
CA ALA A 212 -5.25 -1.61 3.20
C ALA A 212 -5.53 -2.88 4.01
N PHE A 213 -4.82 -3.96 3.70
CA PHE A 213 -4.91 -5.24 4.41
C PHE A 213 -4.68 -5.09 5.90
N PHE A 214 -3.58 -4.45 6.28
CA PHE A 214 -3.19 -4.26 7.67
C PHE A 214 -4.12 -3.30 8.42
N VAL A 215 -4.50 -2.19 7.80
CA VAL A 215 -5.43 -1.24 8.41
C VAL A 215 -6.82 -1.88 8.59
N ALA A 216 -7.31 -2.63 7.61
CA ALA A 216 -8.57 -3.37 7.73
C ALA A 216 -8.51 -4.46 8.82
N ALA A 217 -7.39 -5.19 8.91
CA ALA A 217 -7.18 -6.19 9.96
C ALA A 217 -7.18 -5.55 11.37
N LEU A 218 -6.43 -4.46 11.55
CA LEU A 218 -6.35 -3.75 12.83
C LEU A 218 -7.69 -3.14 13.23
N THR A 219 -8.40 -2.50 12.29
CA THR A 219 -9.72 -1.91 12.59
C THR A 219 -10.72 -2.99 13.00
N ARG A 220 -10.64 -4.19 12.42
CA ARG A 220 -11.48 -5.33 12.80
C ARG A 220 -11.13 -5.94 14.16
N PHE A 221 -9.85 -6.12 14.47
CA PHE A 221 -9.44 -6.86 15.67
C PHE A 221 -9.13 -5.98 16.88
N VAL A 222 -8.67 -4.74 16.67
CA VAL A 222 -8.26 -3.83 17.74
C VAL A 222 -9.37 -2.84 18.11
N GLY A 223 -10.11 -2.36 17.11
CA GLY A 223 -11.28 -1.49 17.29
C GLY A 223 -11.02 -0.09 17.90
N ARG A 224 -9.80 0.24 18.33
CA ARG A 224 -9.49 1.51 19.02
C ARG A 224 -9.20 2.65 18.03
N PRO A 225 -9.93 3.78 18.08
CA PRO A 225 -9.68 4.93 17.20
C PRO A 225 -8.30 5.59 17.37
N SER A 226 -7.73 5.54 18.57
CA SER A 226 -6.36 6.02 18.84
C SER A 226 -5.31 5.15 18.16
N ALA A 227 -5.47 3.83 18.23
CA ALA A 227 -4.57 2.86 17.61
C ALA A 227 -4.48 3.07 16.09
N TYR A 228 -5.61 3.37 15.42
CA TYR A 228 -5.60 3.73 14.01
C TYR A 228 -4.76 4.98 13.71
N ARG A 229 -4.94 6.06 14.48
CA ARG A 229 -4.22 7.33 14.24
C ARG A 229 -2.72 7.18 14.45
N VAL A 230 -2.33 6.47 15.51
CA VAL A 230 -0.91 6.16 15.78
C VAL A 230 -0.32 5.30 14.67
N THR A 231 -1.04 4.27 14.22
CA THR A 231 -0.57 3.41 13.12
C THR A 231 -0.41 4.19 11.83
N LEU A 232 -1.40 5.02 11.47
CA LEU A 232 -1.35 5.83 10.26
C LEU A 232 -0.18 6.83 10.31
N GLY A 233 -0.03 7.54 11.44
CA GLY A 233 1.07 8.48 11.62
C GLY A 233 2.44 7.80 11.56
N ALA A 234 2.59 6.64 12.22
CA ALA A 234 3.83 5.86 12.19
C ALA A 234 4.12 5.31 10.79
N LEU A 235 3.11 4.84 10.05
CA LEU A 235 3.27 4.28 8.72
C LEU A 235 3.62 5.36 7.70
N VAL A 236 2.92 6.50 7.71
CA VAL A 236 3.27 7.67 6.89
C VAL A 236 4.67 8.17 7.23
N GLY A 237 4.97 8.40 8.51
CA GLY A 237 6.27 8.90 8.95
C GLY A 237 7.41 7.96 8.54
N THR A 238 7.25 6.66 8.73
CA THR A 238 8.27 5.66 8.38
C THR A 238 8.45 5.57 6.86
N LEU A 239 7.37 5.53 6.07
CA LEU A 239 7.48 5.47 4.61
C LEU A 239 8.04 6.77 4.02
N CYS A 240 7.73 7.93 4.60
CA CYS A 240 8.36 9.19 4.22
C CYS A 240 9.86 9.20 4.54
N ALA A 241 10.25 8.79 5.75
CA ALA A 241 11.66 8.69 6.14
C ALA A 241 12.43 7.69 5.24
N TYR A 242 11.76 6.59 4.89
CA TYR A 242 12.29 5.58 4.00
C TYR A 242 12.48 6.10 2.57
N MET A 243 11.51 6.85 2.05
CA MET A 243 11.61 7.49 0.73
C MET A 243 12.79 8.48 0.69
N LEU A 244 13.02 9.23 1.77
CA LEU A 244 14.19 10.10 1.89
C LEU A 244 15.49 9.29 1.86
N LEU A 245 15.55 8.17 2.60
CA LEU A 245 16.72 7.29 2.60
C LEU A 245 17.01 6.77 1.19
N VAL A 246 16.00 6.21 0.51
CA VAL A 246 16.13 5.72 -0.89
C VAL A 246 16.60 6.82 -1.83
N PHE A 247 16.05 8.04 -1.68
CA PHE A 247 16.45 9.18 -2.49
C PHE A 247 17.92 9.55 -2.31
N PHE A 248 18.43 9.58 -1.07
CA PHE A 248 19.82 10.00 -0.79
C PHE A 248 20.85 8.89 -1.02
N THR A 249 20.48 7.61 -0.84
CA THR A 249 21.42 6.48 -1.01
C THR A 249 21.36 5.86 -2.40
N GLY A 250 20.27 6.08 -3.14
CA GLY A 250 20.00 5.39 -4.41
C GLY A 250 19.69 3.90 -4.26
N TRP A 251 19.43 3.43 -3.04
CA TRP A 251 19.17 2.02 -2.78
C TRP A 251 17.73 1.63 -3.10
N ASN A 252 17.53 0.60 -3.91
CA ASN A 252 16.21 0.02 -4.16
C ASN A 252 15.85 -0.95 -3.04
N LEU A 253 15.28 -0.43 -1.95
CA LEU A 253 14.91 -1.25 -0.80
C LEU A 253 13.39 -1.59 -0.80
N PRO A 254 12.99 -2.79 -0.38
CA PRO A 254 11.59 -3.25 -0.27
C PRO A 254 10.78 -2.52 0.83
N ALA A 255 9.75 -1.78 0.45
CA ALA A 255 8.95 -0.93 1.35
C ALA A 255 8.10 -1.75 2.35
N LEU A 256 7.91 -3.06 2.15
CA LEU A 256 7.15 -3.89 3.08
C LEU A 256 7.87 -4.16 4.39
N ILE A 257 9.20 -4.12 4.42
CA ILE A 257 9.95 -4.26 5.67
C ILE A 257 9.59 -3.17 6.68
N PRO A 258 9.74 -1.85 6.36
CA PRO A 258 9.38 -0.82 7.32
C PRO A 258 7.89 -0.85 7.69
N MET A 259 7.00 -1.21 6.76
CA MET A 259 5.58 -1.39 7.08
C MET A 259 5.36 -2.51 8.11
N ALA A 260 5.97 -3.69 7.92
CA ALA A 260 5.86 -4.80 8.86
C ALA A 260 6.40 -4.41 10.24
N ILE A 261 7.53 -3.70 10.30
CA ILE A 261 8.12 -3.19 11.55
C ILE A 261 7.14 -2.27 12.28
N VAL A 262 6.54 -1.30 11.58
CA VAL A 262 5.54 -0.38 12.17
C VAL A 262 4.33 -1.17 12.69
N MET A 263 3.82 -2.08 11.87
CA MET A 263 2.64 -2.88 12.19
C MET A 263 2.85 -3.76 13.43
N ILE A 264 4.02 -4.37 13.55
CA ILE A 264 4.36 -5.21 14.71
C ILE A 264 4.70 -4.33 15.92
N GLY A 265 5.52 -3.29 15.73
CA GLY A 265 6.02 -2.44 16.81
C GLY A 265 4.92 -1.63 17.51
N VAL A 266 4.01 -1.00 16.75
CA VAL A 266 2.92 -0.19 17.32
C VAL A 266 1.93 -1.04 18.11
N HIS A 267 1.72 -2.30 17.71
CA HIS A 267 0.72 -3.19 18.31
C HIS A 267 1.31 -4.35 19.10
N TRP A 268 2.62 -4.34 19.37
CA TRP A 268 3.33 -5.41 20.06
C TRP A 268 2.62 -5.92 21.33
N ARG A 269 2.09 -4.98 22.15
CA ARG A 269 1.41 -5.29 23.42
C ARG A 269 0.06 -5.98 23.26
N GLN A 270 -0.47 -6.07 22.04
CA GLN A 270 -1.77 -6.70 21.77
C GLN A 270 -1.61 -8.15 21.33
N PHE A 271 -0.42 -8.54 20.87
CA PHE A 271 -0.14 -9.91 20.46
C PHE A 271 0.18 -10.75 21.71
N HIS A 272 -0.70 -11.70 21.99
CA HIS A 272 -0.54 -12.64 23.10
C HIS A 272 -0.44 -14.03 22.50
N TYR A 273 0.78 -14.52 22.35
CA TYR A 273 1.04 -15.82 21.77
C TYR A 273 1.07 -16.89 22.86
N ASP A 274 0.23 -17.90 22.69
CA ASP A 274 0.46 -19.16 23.40
C ASP A 274 1.71 -19.84 22.87
N ARG A 275 2.34 -20.68 23.70
CA ARG A 275 3.56 -21.41 23.30
C ARG A 275 3.33 -22.24 22.03
N SER A 276 2.17 -22.87 21.90
CA SER A 276 1.77 -23.64 20.72
C SER A 276 1.65 -22.75 19.47
N GLU A 277 1.08 -21.55 19.59
CA GLU A 277 0.99 -20.59 18.50
C GLU A 277 2.37 -20.12 18.06
N LEU A 278 3.26 -19.83 19.02
CA LEU A 278 4.64 -19.44 18.72
C LEU A 278 5.38 -20.53 17.93
N PHE A 279 5.22 -21.80 18.33
CA PHE A 279 5.81 -22.93 17.59
C PHE A 279 5.20 -23.07 16.20
N ALA A 280 3.87 -23.00 16.07
CA ALA A 280 3.23 -23.05 14.75
C ALA A 280 3.71 -21.93 13.84
N LEU A 281 3.91 -20.73 14.41
CA LEU A 281 4.41 -19.55 13.72
C LEU A 281 5.87 -19.73 13.28
N LEU A 282 6.72 -20.28 14.15
CA LEU A 282 8.10 -20.63 13.83
C LEU A 282 8.17 -21.66 12.71
N TYR A 283 7.37 -22.74 12.78
CA TYR A 283 7.35 -23.77 11.74
C TYR A 283 6.81 -23.24 10.42
N ALA A 284 5.76 -22.42 10.43
CA ALA A 284 5.24 -21.78 9.21
C ALA A 284 6.27 -20.82 8.60
N GLY A 285 6.93 -20.00 9.42
CA GLY A 285 8.00 -19.11 8.98
C GLY A 285 9.18 -19.88 8.39
N LEU A 286 9.63 -20.95 9.05
CA LEU A 286 10.70 -21.82 8.57
C LEU A 286 10.31 -22.51 7.25
N PHE A 287 9.09 -23.04 7.16
CA PHE A 287 8.58 -23.67 5.95
C PHE A 287 8.56 -22.71 4.76
N ILE A 288 8.10 -21.47 4.97
CA ILE A 288 8.08 -20.44 3.93
C ILE A 288 9.51 -20.04 3.54
N ALA A 289 10.41 -19.86 4.51
CA ALA A 289 11.82 -19.57 4.24
C ALA A 289 12.49 -20.68 3.43
N LEU A 290 12.27 -21.95 3.79
CA LEU A 290 12.78 -23.10 3.05
C LEU A 290 12.20 -23.19 1.64
N THR A 291 10.91 -22.94 1.48
CA THR A 291 10.24 -22.95 0.16
C THR A 291 10.78 -21.84 -0.73
N ALA A 292 10.96 -20.64 -0.19
CA ALA A 292 11.57 -19.51 -0.89
C ALA A 292 13.03 -19.80 -1.29
N LEU A 293 13.81 -20.42 -0.39
CA LEU A 293 15.19 -20.82 -0.66
C LEU A 293 15.27 -21.92 -1.74
N ALA A 294 14.40 -22.92 -1.67
CA ALA A 294 14.32 -23.99 -2.66
C ALA A 294 13.95 -23.44 -4.05
N PHE A 295 12.95 -22.55 -4.10
CA PHE A 295 12.52 -21.90 -5.34
C PHE A 295 13.64 -21.02 -5.91
N TRP A 296 14.33 -20.24 -5.07
CA TRP A 296 15.48 -19.43 -5.47
C TRP A 296 16.63 -20.28 -6.03
N HIS A 297 16.97 -21.38 -5.35
CA HIS A 297 18.01 -22.28 -5.79
C HIS A 297 17.65 -22.96 -7.13
N PHE A 298 16.37 -23.31 -7.33
CA PHE A 298 15.91 -23.87 -8.60
C PHE A 298 15.90 -22.83 -9.73
N ALA A 299 15.39 -21.63 -9.47
CA ALA A 299 15.34 -20.53 -10.43
C ALA A 299 16.74 -20.12 -10.93
N ARG A 300 17.76 -20.15 -10.05
CA ARG A 300 19.15 -19.90 -10.44
C ARG A 300 19.72 -20.97 -11.38
N ARG A 301 19.29 -22.22 -11.25
CA ARG A 301 19.77 -23.32 -12.12
C ARG A 301 19.13 -23.30 -13.50
N THR A 302 17.94 -22.72 -13.63
CA THR A 302 17.20 -22.65 -14.90
C THR A 302 17.41 -21.34 -15.66
N ALA A 303 18.23 -20.42 -15.15
CA ALA A 303 18.56 -19.20 -15.87
C ALA A 303 19.29 -19.57 -17.18
N PRO A 304 18.81 -19.13 -18.36
CA PRO A 304 19.48 -19.39 -19.62
C PRO A 304 20.91 -18.83 -19.56
N PRO A 305 21.90 -19.53 -20.15
CA PRO A 305 23.27 -19.03 -20.19
C PRO A 305 23.29 -17.65 -20.85
N GLU A 306 24.07 -16.73 -20.26
CA GLU A 306 24.24 -15.38 -20.78
C GLU A 306 24.67 -15.47 -22.25
N PRO A 307 23.95 -14.83 -23.18
CA PRO A 307 24.27 -14.91 -24.60
C PRO A 307 25.72 -14.42 -24.79
N ALA A 308 26.51 -15.21 -25.50
CA ALA A 308 27.92 -14.91 -25.74
C ALA A 308 28.06 -13.48 -26.29
N PRO A 309 29.05 -12.69 -25.82
CA PRO A 309 29.22 -11.31 -26.27
C PRO A 309 29.34 -11.30 -27.79
N VAL A 310 28.41 -10.59 -28.43
CA VAL A 310 28.42 -10.44 -29.89
C VAL A 310 29.75 -9.80 -30.26
N PRO A 311 30.61 -10.45 -31.07
CA PRO A 311 31.89 -9.88 -31.45
C PRO A 311 31.64 -8.52 -32.09
N ALA A 312 32.31 -7.50 -31.56
CA ALA A 312 32.19 -6.13 -32.04
C ALA A 312 32.41 -6.16 -33.56
N ARG A 313 31.37 -5.86 -34.34
CA ARG A 313 31.50 -5.70 -35.79
C ARG A 313 32.61 -4.69 -36.01
N ALA A 314 33.71 -5.15 -36.61
CA ALA A 314 34.75 -4.27 -37.10
C ALA A 314 34.07 -3.22 -37.96
N ARG A 315 34.26 -1.94 -37.59
CA ARG A 315 33.79 -0.82 -38.39
C ARG A 315 34.62 -0.83 -39.68
N GLU A 316 34.03 -1.29 -40.77
CA GLU A 316 34.49 -1.01 -42.14
C GLU A 316 33.98 0.37 -42.58
#